data_AF-A0A1B5L8U2-F1
#
_entry.id   AF-A0A1B5L8U2-F1
#
_cell.length_a   1.000
_cell.length_b   1.000
_cell.length_c   1.000
_cell.angle_alpha   90.00
_cell.angle_beta   90.00
_cell.angle_gamma   90.00
#
_symmetry.space_group_name_H-M   'P 1'
#
loop_
_entity.id
_entity.type
_entity.pdbx_description
1 polymer ?
#
loop_
_entity_poly.entity_id
_entity_poly.type
_entity_poly.pdbx_seq_one_letter_code
_entity_poly.pdbx_strand_id
1 'polypeptide(L)'
;MPASAAGSGADADAAKLAVWKEALYERCKEAGPGNDLFSQDDLLRLDVIPNKDLLLLARVVQSLSDDKLFITMREASGQVLWKWRDAQEAHK
;
A
#
# COMPACT_ATOMS: atom_id res chain seq x y z
N MET A 1 -16.12 -36.47 -7.62
CA MET A 1 -14.65 -36.36 -7.82
C MET A 1 -14.41 -35.19 -8.78
N PRO A 2 -13.32 -34.40 -8.72
CA PRO A 2 -12.28 -34.17 -7.69
C PRO A 2 -12.04 -32.66 -7.32
N ALA A 3 -11.28 -32.44 -6.21
CA ALA A 3 -10.30 -31.36 -5.85
C ALA A 3 -10.63 -29.85 -6.12
N SER A 4 -10.32 -28.87 -5.26
CA SER A 4 -9.08 -28.65 -4.51
C SER A 4 -9.28 -27.69 -3.33
N ALA A 5 -8.68 -28.02 -2.19
CA ALA A 5 -8.39 -27.07 -1.13
C ALA A 5 -7.26 -26.14 -1.61
N ALA A 6 -7.55 -24.85 -1.74
CA ALA A 6 -6.54 -23.81 -2.03
C ALA A 6 -6.79 -22.52 -1.22
N GLY A 7 -7.52 -22.58 -0.11
CA GLY A 7 -7.86 -21.40 0.69
C GLY A 7 -6.80 -20.98 1.71
N SER A 8 -5.98 -21.90 2.21
CA SER A 8 -5.15 -21.64 3.40
C SER A 8 -3.95 -20.70 3.19
N GLY A 9 -3.61 -20.38 1.93
CA GLY A 9 -2.58 -19.37 1.62
C GLY A 9 -3.14 -17.96 1.63
N ALA A 10 -4.31 -17.75 1.01
CA ALA A 10 -4.90 -16.42 0.79
C ALA A 10 -5.21 -15.67 2.09
N ASP A 11 -5.69 -16.37 3.13
CA ASP A 11 -5.97 -15.76 4.44
C ASP A 11 -4.68 -15.36 5.19
N ALA A 12 -3.63 -16.18 5.10
CA ALA A 12 -2.33 -15.85 5.69
C ALA A 12 -1.64 -14.70 4.95
N ASP A 13 -1.81 -14.62 3.64
CA ASP A 13 -1.35 -13.50 2.81
C ASP A 13 -2.14 -12.23 3.11
N ALA A 14 -3.46 -12.31 3.34
CA ALA A 14 -4.29 -11.16 3.71
C ALA A 14 -3.93 -10.59 5.09
N ALA A 15 -3.66 -11.46 6.08
CA ALA A 15 -3.20 -11.02 7.40
C ALA A 15 -1.83 -10.34 7.34
N LYS A 16 -0.87 -10.89 6.56
CA LYS A 16 0.43 -10.24 6.33
C LYS A 16 0.28 -8.91 5.58
N LEU A 17 -0.63 -8.86 4.61
CA LEU A 17 -0.95 -7.65 3.87
C LEU A 17 -1.49 -6.56 4.80
N ALA A 18 -2.35 -6.89 5.77
CA ALA A 18 -2.80 -5.93 6.77
C ALA A 18 -1.63 -5.35 7.59
N VAL A 19 -0.68 -6.19 8.03
CA VAL A 19 0.52 -5.73 8.76
C VAL A 19 1.37 -4.78 7.89
N TRP A 20 1.61 -5.13 6.63
CA TRP A 20 2.34 -4.26 5.71
C TRP A 20 1.58 -2.99 5.35
N LYS A 21 0.25 -3.05 5.31
CA LYS A 21 -0.64 -1.90 5.11
C LYS A 21 -0.45 -0.88 6.22
N GLU A 22 -0.56 -1.33 7.47
CA GLU A 22 -0.40 -0.50 8.65
C GLU A 22 1.01 0.08 8.72
N ALA A 23 2.04 -0.76 8.54
CA ALA A 23 3.43 -0.30 8.55
C ALA A 23 3.72 0.74 7.44
N LEU A 24 3.21 0.54 6.21
CA LEU A 24 3.40 1.48 5.10
C LEU A 24 2.70 2.79 5.38
N TYR A 25 1.49 2.71 5.93
CA TYR A 25 0.69 3.86 6.31
C TYR A 25 1.36 4.69 7.41
N GLU A 26 1.91 4.04 8.45
CA GLU A 26 2.66 4.71 9.51
C GLU A 26 3.91 5.39 8.97
N ARG A 27 4.71 4.71 8.13
CA ARG A 27 5.90 5.32 7.51
C ARG A 27 5.56 6.53 6.66
N CYS A 28 4.51 6.45 5.85
CA CYS A 28 4.04 7.60 5.08
C CYS A 28 3.54 8.74 5.98
N LYS A 29 2.88 8.43 7.10
CA LYS A 29 2.45 9.42 8.09
C LYS A 29 3.63 10.11 8.77
N GLU A 30 4.67 9.36 9.15
CA GLU A 30 5.91 9.89 9.73
C GLU A 30 6.65 10.80 8.73
N ALA A 31 6.63 10.46 7.43
CA ALA A 31 7.19 11.26 6.35
C ALA A 31 6.29 12.44 5.90
N GLY A 32 5.01 12.40 6.27
CA GLY A 32 3.94 13.33 5.88
C GLY A 32 4.12 14.82 6.20
N PRO A 33 4.80 15.29 7.27
CA PRO A 33 4.91 16.72 7.55
C PRO A 33 5.78 17.50 6.53
N GLY A 34 6.42 16.83 5.55
CA GLY A 34 7.14 17.47 4.45
C GLY A 34 6.87 16.90 3.06
N ASN A 35 6.15 15.77 2.94
CA ASN A 35 5.96 15.10 1.66
C ASN A 35 4.64 14.30 1.61
N ASP A 36 3.58 14.91 1.07
CA ASP A 36 2.29 14.23 0.87
C ASP A 36 2.31 13.19 -0.26
N LEU A 37 3.27 13.26 -1.18
CA LEU A 37 3.30 12.52 -2.45
C LEU A 37 4.49 11.57 -2.52
N PHE A 38 4.20 10.27 -2.59
CA PHE A 38 5.21 9.22 -2.62
C PHE A 38 5.29 8.60 -4.01
N SER A 39 6.49 8.51 -4.57
CA SER A 39 6.73 7.75 -5.80
C SER A 39 6.92 6.26 -5.49
N GLN A 40 6.97 5.42 -6.52
CA GLN A 40 7.23 3.99 -6.32
C GLN A 40 8.58 3.77 -5.64
N ASP A 41 9.61 4.49 -6.07
CA ASP A 41 10.94 4.42 -5.46
C ASP A 41 10.90 4.85 -4.00
N ASP A 42 10.15 5.90 -3.68
CA ASP A 42 10.01 6.37 -2.30
C ASP A 42 9.35 5.31 -1.41
N LEU A 43 8.23 4.73 -1.84
CA LEU A 43 7.57 3.65 -1.09
C LEU A 43 8.48 2.43 -0.91
N LEU A 44 9.31 2.11 -1.90
CA LEU A 44 10.31 1.04 -1.78
C LEU A 44 11.48 1.40 -0.86
N ARG A 45 11.80 2.69 -0.71
CA ARG A 45 12.82 3.20 0.22
C ARG A 45 12.36 3.22 1.67
N LEU A 46 11.06 3.22 1.92
CA LEU A 46 10.51 3.07 3.28
C LEU A 46 10.83 1.69 3.91
N ASP A 47 11.34 0.75 3.12
CA ASP A 47 11.76 -0.60 3.53
C ASP A 47 10.66 -1.41 4.23
N VAL A 48 9.39 -1.06 3.99
CA VAL A 48 8.23 -1.75 4.56
C VAL A 48 7.96 -3.07 3.83
N ILE A 49 8.23 -3.08 2.53
CA ILE A 49 7.97 -4.23 1.66
C ILE A 49 9.24 -5.07 1.56
N PRO A 50 9.22 -6.34 2.02
CA PRO A 50 10.39 -7.21 1.98
C PRO A 50 10.81 -7.46 0.52
N ASN A 51 12.12 -7.54 0.29
CA ASN A 51 12.72 -7.73 -1.04
C ASN A 51 12.34 -6.67 -2.09
N LYS A 52 11.74 -5.54 -1.68
CA LYS A 52 11.21 -4.53 -2.61
C LYS A 52 10.23 -5.13 -3.63
N ASP A 53 9.43 -6.09 -3.17
CA ASP A 53 8.49 -6.81 -4.01
C ASP A 53 7.40 -5.86 -4.54
N LEU A 54 7.45 -5.57 -5.84
CA LEU A 54 6.53 -4.65 -6.51
C LEU A 54 5.09 -5.17 -6.52
N LEU A 55 4.89 -6.48 -6.59
CA LEU A 55 3.56 -7.09 -6.61
C LEU A 55 2.90 -6.93 -5.24
N LEU A 56 3.68 -7.11 -4.18
CA LEU A 56 3.22 -6.91 -2.82
C LEU A 56 2.95 -5.43 -2.52
N LEU A 57 3.85 -4.54 -2.95
CA LEU A 57 3.62 -3.10 -2.86
C LEU A 57 2.31 -2.72 -3.56
N ALA A 58 2.08 -3.19 -4.78
CA ALA A 58 0.87 -2.91 -5.53
C ALA A 58 -0.38 -3.41 -4.79
N ARG A 59 -0.34 -4.60 -4.18
CA ARG A 59 -1.44 -5.12 -3.35
C ARG A 59 -1.71 -4.25 -2.13
N VAL A 60 -0.67 -3.88 -1.38
CA VAL A 60 -0.79 -3.03 -0.18
C VAL A 60 -1.36 -1.65 -0.54
N VAL A 61 -0.79 -1.02 -1.56
CA VAL A 61 -1.22 0.31 -2.03
C VAL A 61 -2.64 0.27 -2.60
N GLN A 62 -3.01 -0.81 -3.29
CA GLN A 62 -4.37 -1.01 -3.77
C GLN A 62 -5.37 -1.16 -2.62
N SER A 63 -5.03 -1.92 -1.58
CA SER A 63 -5.85 -2.00 -0.36
C SER A 63 -5.97 -0.67 0.38
N LEU A 64 -4.89 0.12 0.46
CA LEU A 64 -4.95 1.48 1.03
C LEU A 64 -5.80 2.44 0.19
N SER A 65 -5.76 2.27 -1.13
CA SER A 65 -6.56 3.08 -2.05
C SER A 65 -8.05 2.74 -1.93
N ASP A 66 -8.39 1.46 -1.73
CA ASP A 66 -9.75 0.99 -1.47
C ASP A 66 -10.31 1.59 -0.16
N ASP A 67 -9.47 1.66 0.87
CA ASP A 67 -9.75 2.32 2.16
C ASP A 67 -9.79 3.86 2.07
N LYS A 68 -9.56 4.44 0.88
CA LYS A 68 -9.43 5.89 0.61
C LYS A 68 -8.31 6.60 1.38
N LEU A 69 -7.38 5.81 1.94
CA LEU A 69 -6.19 6.29 2.64
C LEU A 69 -5.09 6.69 1.66
N PHE A 70 -5.09 6.12 0.45
CA PHE A 70 -4.15 6.43 -0.61
C PHE A 70 -4.87 6.90 -1.86
N ILE A 71 -4.35 7.97 -2.47
CA ILE A 71 -4.81 8.44 -3.77
C ILE A 71 -3.71 8.15 -4.78
N THR A 72 -3.99 7.21 -5.68
CA THR A 72 -3.13 6.96 -6.83
C THR A 72 -3.32 8.09 -7.84
N MET A 73 -2.25 8.87 -8.07
CA MET A 73 -2.16 9.88 -9.10
C MET A 73 -1.25 9.39 -10.21
N ARG A 74 -1.62 9.69 -11.46
CA ARG A 74 -0.76 9.46 -12.63
C ARG A 74 -0.45 10.81 -13.24
N GLU A 75 0.83 11.16 -13.22
CA GLU A 75 1.35 12.36 -13.86
C GLU A 75 1.27 12.24 -15.39
N ALA A 76 1.25 13.37 -16.09
CA ALA A 76 1.30 13.41 -17.56
C ALA A 76 2.55 12.74 -18.13
N SER A 77 3.65 12.72 -17.36
CA SER A 77 4.90 12.01 -17.67
C SER A 77 4.76 10.48 -17.61
N GLY A 78 3.62 9.94 -17.18
CA GLY A 78 3.37 8.51 -17.01
C GLY A 78 3.80 7.96 -15.65
N GLN A 79 4.41 8.78 -14.80
CA GLN A 79 4.82 8.41 -13.45
C GLN A 79 3.59 8.23 -12.55
N VAL A 80 3.61 7.18 -11.73
CA VAL A 80 2.60 6.96 -10.70
C VAL A 80 3.11 7.50 -9.38
N LEU A 81 2.29 8.32 -8.75
CA LEU A 81 2.50 8.92 -7.44
C LEU A 81 1.35 8.51 -6.53
N TRP A 82 1.64 8.37 -5.25
CA TRP A 82 0.67 8.01 -4.24
C TRP A 82 0.62 9.09 -3.18
N LYS A 83 -0.53 9.76 -3.12
CA LYS A 83 -0.79 10.72 -2.08
C LYS A 83 -1.37 10.01 -0.87
N TRP A 84 -0.64 10.03 0.25
CA TRP A 84 -1.15 9.56 1.54
C TRP A 84 -2.19 10.55 2.07
N ARG A 85 -3.22 10.03 2.75
CA ARG A 85 -4.23 10.82 3.46
C ARG A 85 -4.44 10.29 4.86
N ASP A 86 -4.71 11.20 5.80
CA ASP A 86 -5.06 10.78 7.15
C ASP A 86 -6.43 10.09 7.16
N ALA A 87 -6.54 8.97 7.87
CA ALA A 87 -7.78 8.20 8.01
C ALA A 87 -8.88 9.06 8.64
N GLN A 88 -8.50 10.04 9.46
CA GLN A 88 -9.42 11.00 10.05
C GLN A 88 -9.98 11.99 9.00
N GLU A 89 -9.24 12.28 7.91
CA GLU A 89 -9.74 13.06 6.77
C GLU A 89 -10.55 12.20 5.78
N ALA A 90 -10.24 10.91 5.68
CA ALA A 90 -10.95 9.97 4.79
C ALA A 90 -12.40 9.67 5.22
N HIS A 91 -12.77 9.96 6.47
CA HIS A 91 -14.11 9.71 7.04
C HIS A 91 -15.03 10.95 7.09
N LYS A 92 -14.81 11.97 6.25
CA LYS A 92 -15.71 13.13 6.14
C LYS A 92 -16.79 13.00 5.08
#